data_AF-A0A2U2HJU4-F1
#
_entry.id   AF-A0A2U2HJU4-F1
#
_cell.length_a   1.000
_cell.length_b   1.000
_cell.length_c   1.000
_cell.angle_alpha   90.00
_cell.angle_beta   90.00
_cell.angle_gamma   90.00
#
_symmetry.space_group_name_H-M   'P 1'
#
loop_
_entity.id
_entity.type
_entity.pdbx_description
1 polymer ?
#
loop_
_entity_poly.entity_id
_entity_poly.type
_entity_poly.pdbx_seq_one_letter_code
_entity_poly.pdbx_strand_id
1 'polypeptide(L)'
;MQPPIPKGFTLVEMALVLVIVGFMLGGLLTPLSMQLEQRKASETQRALDEAREAVLGFALRNGYLPCPAVSAGNGLEDRNGDNCSGGKRSGFLPWVTLGLPKLDSWGHIYRYSVTPAFSNSRVLFTLASRRDIAVGTRDAGGRLVGATAVNDIPAVILSHGKNGFAGVSGEGVPAGVDSASNLDERSNAGHAGIAFVTRHPSGDPAAPGGEFDDMLAWVSPNILYTRMVAAQKLP
;
A
#
# COMPACT_ATOMS: atom_id res chain seq x y z
N MET A 1 -41.48 -3.54 -67.13
CA MET A 1 -40.52 -3.71 -66.01
C MET A 1 -40.69 -2.54 -65.09
N GLN A 2 -41.33 -2.74 -63.94
CA GLN A 2 -41.64 -1.68 -62.99
C GLN A 2 -40.50 -1.61 -61.96
N PRO A 3 -39.89 -0.44 -61.72
CA PRO A 3 -38.79 -0.32 -60.77
C PRO A 3 -39.31 -0.61 -59.36
N PRO A 4 -38.56 -1.34 -58.51
CA PRO A 4 -38.95 -1.54 -57.12
C PRO A 4 -38.93 -0.20 -56.39
N ILE A 5 -40.02 0.10 -55.69
CA ILE A 5 -40.16 1.28 -54.85
C ILE A 5 -39.20 1.12 -53.66
N PRO A 6 -38.29 2.07 -53.40
CA PRO A 6 -37.43 2.02 -52.22
C PRO A 6 -38.30 2.11 -50.95
N LYS A 7 -38.26 1.07 -50.11
CA LYS A 7 -38.86 1.13 -48.78
C LYS A 7 -37.96 2.01 -47.91
N GLY A 8 -38.46 3.16 -47.49
CA GLY A 8 -37.76 4.03 -46.53
C GLY A 8 -37.68 3.37 -45.16
N PHE A 9 -36.59 3.64 -44.42
CA PHE A 9 -36.41 3.20 -43.04
C PHE A 9 -37.55 3.72 -42.16
N THR A 10 -38.12 2.85 -41.32
CA THR A 10 -39.21 3.27 -40.42
C THR A 10 -38.64 4.01 -39.20
N LEU A 11 -39.40 4.95 -38.64
CA LEU A 11 -39.03 5.62 -37.37
C LEU A 11 -38.77 4.63 -36.24
N VAL A 12 -39.50 3.50 -36.24
CA VAL A 12 -39.36 2.42 -35.26
C VAL A 12 -38.02 1.70 -35.43
N GLU A 13 -37.55 1.52 -36.66
CA GLU A 13 -36.29 0.86 -36.98
C GLU A 13 -35.10 1.71 -36.52
N MET A 14 -35.15 3.03 -36.75
CA MET A 14 -34.16 3.96 -36.21
C MET A 14 -34.19 4.04 -34.68
N ALA A 15 -35.38 4.01 -34.06
CA ALA A 15 -35.51 3.97 -32.61
C ALA A 15 -34.90 2.70 -32.01
N LEU A 16 -35.13 1.53 -32.62
CA LEU A 16 -34.55 0.27 -32.18
C LEU A 16 -33.02 0.27 -32.32
N VAL A 17 -32.48 0.81 -33.43
CA VAL A 17 -31.03 0.95 -33.63
C VAL A 17 -30.41 1.82 -32.54
N LEU A 18 -31.00 2.97 -32.22
CA LEU A 18 -30.49 3.87 -31.18
C LEU A 18 -30.55 3.23 -29.79
N VAL A 19 -31.58 2.43 -29.51
CA VAL A 19 -31.67 1.66 -28.25
C VAL A 19 -30.57 0.60 -28.18
N ILE A 20 -30.34 -0.17 -29.25
CA ILE A 20 -29.27 -1.18 -29.29
C ILE A 20 -27.89 -0.52 -29.15
N VAL A 21 -27.63 0.59 -29.87
CA VAL A 21 -26.38 1.34 -29.76
C VAL A 21 -26.21 1.91 -28.35
N GLY A 22 -27.28 2.43 -27.75
CA GLY A 22 -27.27 2.90 -26.35
C GLY A 22 -26.90 1.79 -25.38
N PHE A 23 -27.44 0.58 -25.56
CA PHE A 23 -27.06 -0.59 -24.75
C PHE A 23 -25.62 -1.05 -25.01
N MET A 24 -25.16 -1.06 -26.26
CA MET A 24 -23.78 -1.42 -26.59
C MET A 24 -22.80 -0.45 -25.95
N LEU A 25 -23.03 0.86 -26.07
CA LEU A 25 -22.16 1.87 -25.47
C LEU A 25 -22.22 1.85 -23.93
N GLY A 26 -23.41 1.65 -23.35
CA GLY A 26 -23.60 1.57 -21.90
C GLY A 26 -22.94 0.33 -21.26
N GLY A 27 -22.94 -0.81 -21.95
CA GLY A 27 -22.34 -2.06 -21.47
C GLY A 27 -20.81 -2.08 -21.45
N LEU A 28 -20.15 -1.21 -22.23
CA LEU A 28 -18.70 -1.17 -22.39
C LEU A 28 -17.96 -0.30 -21.35
N LEU A 29 -18.65 0.56 -20.61
CA LEU A 29 -18.00 1.50 -19.67
C LEU A 29 -17.62 0.87 -18.32
N THR A 30 -18.41 -0.10 -17.84
CA THR A 30 -18.16 -0.80 -16.56
C THR A 30 -16.93 -1.72 -16.56
N PRO A 31 -16.58 -2.48 -17.62
CA PRO A 31 -15.36 -3.29 -17.60
C PRO A 31 -14.09 -2.43 -17.60
N LEU A 32 -14.11 -1.24 -18.20
CA LEU A 32 -12.93 -0.37 -18.28
C LEU A 32 -12.51 0.16 -16.90
N SER A 33 -13.46 0.61 -16.08
CA SER A 33 -13.15 1.11 -14.74
C SER A 33 -12.55 0.03 -13.84
N MET A 34 -13.08 -1.20 -13.91
CA MET A 34 -12.54 -2.35 -13.18
C MET A 34 -11.13 -2.72 -13.65
N GLN A 35 -10.87 -2.70 -14.96
CA GLN A 35 -9.52 -2.94 -15.50
C GLN A 35 -8.51 -1.88 -15.05
N LEU A 36 -8.91 -0.62 -15.04
CA LEU A 36 -8.07 0.48 -14.56
C LEU A 36 -7.76 0.31 -13.06
N GLU A 37 -8.75 -0.08 -12.25
CA GLU A 37 -8.55 -0.33 -10.83
C GLU A 37 -7.58 -1.48 -10.56
N GLN A 38 -7.78 -2.61 -11.25
CA GLN A 38 -6.88 -3.77 -11.16
C GLN A 38 -5.46 -3.41 -11.56
N ARG A 39 -5.31 -2.58 -12.61
CA ARG A 39 -4.01 -2.08 -13.03
C ARG A 39 -3.35 -1.23 -11.94
N LYS A 40 -4.08 -0.28 -11.36
CA LYS A 40 -3.57 0.56 -10.26
C LYS A 40 -3.13 -0.28 -9.06
N ALA A 41 -3.94 -1.25 -8.65
CA ALA A 41 -3.59 -2.15 -7.56
C ALA A 41 -2.32 -2.97 -7.89
N SER A 42 -2.21 -3.49 -9.11
CA SER A 42 -1.01 -4.22 -9.54
C SER A 42 0.24 -3.34 -9.59
N GLU A 43 0.12 -2.09 -10.05
CA GLU A 43 1.22 -1.11 -10.07
C GLU A 43 1.66 -0.74 -8.65
N THR A 44 0.71 -0.47 -7.75
CA THR A 44 1.00 -0.20 -6.34
C THR A 44 1.68 -1.39 -5.65
N GLN A 45 1.21 -2.63 -5.89
CA GLN A 45 1.84 -3.82 -5.32
C GLN A 45 3.30 -3.94 -5.77
N ARG A 46 3.56 -3.74 -7.07
CA ARG A 46 4.92 -3.75 -7.62
C ARG A 46 5.80 -2.66 -6.98
N ALA A 47 5.26 -1.45 -6.80
CA ALA A 47 5.99 -0.36 -6.15
C ALA A 47 6.27 -0.63 -4.66
N LEU A 48 5.36 -1.30 -3.95
CA LEU A 48 5.60 -1.76 -2.57
C LEU A 48 6.71 -2.82 -2.52
N ASP A 49 6.74 -3.75 -3.47
CA ASP A 49 7.82 -4.74 -3.58
C ASP A 49 9.17 -4.06 -3.90
N GLU A 50 9.19 -3.09 -4.80
CA GLU A 50 10.37 -2.27 -5.11
C GLU A 50 10.84 -1.46 -3.88
N ALA A 51 9.90 -0.88 -3.12
CA ALA A 51 10.20 -0.17 -1.90
C ALA A 51 10.82 -1.08 -0.83
N ARG A 52 10.30 -2.30 -0.67
CA ARG A 52 10.90 -3.32 0.20
C ARG A 52 12.33 -3.63 -0.21
N GLU A 53 12.59 -3.82 -1.50
CA GLU A 53 13.94 -4.09 -2.02
C GLU A 53 14.89 -2.90 -1.81
N ALA A 54 14.44 -1.66 -1.99
CA ALA A 54 15.23 -0.47 -1.70
C ALA A 54 15.57 -0.33 -0.20
N VAL A 55 14.61 -0.64 0.69
CA VAL A 55 14.84 -0.67 2.14
C VAL A 55 15.88 -1.74 2.51
N LEU A 56 15.80 -2.93 1.92
CA LEU A 56 16.83 -3.97 2.07
C LEU A 56 18.20 -3.49 1.55
N GLY A 57 18.24 -2.87 0.38
CA GLY A 57 19.47 -2.33 -0.21
C GLY A 57 20.11 -1.23 0.64
N PHE A 58 19.30 -0.36 1.24
CA PHE A 58 19.75 0.64 2.20
C PHE A 58 20.40 -0.03 3.42
N ALA A 59 19.78 -1.09 3.95
CA ALA A 59 20.34 -1.86 5.07
C ALA A 59 21.71 -2.46 4.73
N LEU A 60 21.85 -3.03 3.53
CA LEU A 60 23.10 -3.63 3.07
C LEU A 60 24.23 -2.60 2.95
N ARG A 61 23.91 -1.37 2.55
CA ARG A 61 24.89 -0.28 2.47
C ARG A 61 25.29 0.21 3.86
N ASN A 62 24.29 0.47 4.72
CA ASN A 62 24.45 1.30 5.92
C ASN A 62 24.55 0.50 7.22
N GLY A 63 24.09 -0.75 7.26
CA GLY A 63 24.04 -1.57 8.48
C GLY A 63 22.75 -1.44 9.29
N TYR A 64 21.84 -0.55 8.90
CA TYR A 64 20.59 -0.23 9.59
C TYR A 64 19.49 0.13 8.58
N LEU A 65 18.22 0.06 9.00
CA LEU A 65 17.05 0.47 8.22
C LEU A 65 16.83 1.99 8.32
N PRO A 66 16.33 2.64 7.26
CA PRO A 66 16.17 4.10 7.26
C PRO A 66 15.11 4.53 8.28
N CYS A 67 15.21 5.76 8.75
CA CYS A 67 14.16 6.39 9.55
C CYS A 67 12.99 6.85 8.66
N PRO A 68 11.74 6.93 9.19
CA PRO A 68 10.65 7.54 8.46
C PRO A 68 10.99 8.96 7.97
N ALA A 69 10.36 9.41 6.91
CA ALA A 69 10.71 10.70 6.29
C ALA A 69 10.47 11.89 7.24
N VAL A 70 11.23 12.97 7.06
CA VAL A 70 11.09 14.23 7.82
C VAL A 70 9.66 14.75 7.72
N SER A 71 9.11 14.79 6.51
CA SER A 71 7.74 15.24 6.26
C SER A 71 7.22 14.72 4.93
N ALA A 72 5.93 14.93 4.67
CA ALA A 72 5.28 14.66 3.37
C ALA A 72 5.88 15.48 2.21
N GLY A 73 6.68 16.51 2.47
CA GLY A 73 7.32 17.34 1.43
C GLY A 73 8.81 17.08 1.22
N ASN A 74 9.53 16.59 2.22
CA ASN A 74 10.99 16.50 2.19
C ASN A 74 11.50 15.13 1.71
N GLY A 75 10.89 14.03 2.17
CA GLY A 75 11.22 12.67 1.72
C GLY A 75 12.60 12.13 2.12
N LEU A 76 13.48 12.94 2.73
CA LEU A 76 14.70 12.45 3.37
C LEU A 76 14.39 11.78 4.71
N GLU A 77 15.24 10.85 5.15
CA GLU A 77 15.08 10.18 6.44
C GLU A 77 15.21 11.17 7.60
N ASP A 78 14.34 11.05 8.60
CA ASP A 78 14.30 11.91 9.78
C ASP A 78 15.19 11.35 10.88
N ARG A 79 16.50 11.57 10.75
CA ARG A 79 17.51 11.11 11.71
C ARG A 79 18.06 12.27 12.53
N ASN A 80 18.17 12.06 13.84
CA ASN A 80 18.87 12.96 14.77
C ASN A 80 19.92 12.17 15.56
N GLY A 81 21.18 12.34 15.19
CA GLY A 81 22.29 11.53 15.71
C GLY A 81 22.14 10.07 15.30
N ASP A 82 22.09 9.16 16.27
CA ASP A 82 22.07 7.72 16.02
C ASP A 82 20.65 7.15 15.83
N ASN A 83 19.61 7.90 16.19
CA ASN A 83 18.22 7.45 16.22
C ASN A 83 17.35 8.27 15.27
N CYS A 84 16.15 7.77 15.00
CA CYS A 84 15.12 8.57 14.35
C CYS A 84 14.70 9.72 15.26
N SER A 85 14.50 10.90 14.68
CA SER A 85 14.12 12.12 15.40
C SER A 85 12.88 11.86 16.27
N GLY A 86 12.95 12.22 17.56
CA GLY A 86 11.86 12.01 18.51
C GLY A 86 11.48 10.54 18.76
N GLY A 87 12.34 9.57 18.41
CA GLY A 87 12.01 8.15 18.50
C GLY A 87 10.95 7.72 17.47
N LYS A 88 10.77 8.50 16.40
CA LYS A 88 9.78 8.25 15.36
C LYS A 88 10.03 6.91 14.70
N ARG A 89 9.04 6.02 14.83
CA ARG A 89 9.06 4.70 14.23
C ARG A 89 8.11 4.54 13.06
N SER A 90 7.01 5.29 13.04
CA SER A 90 6.01 5.30 11.98
C SER A 90 5.92 6.70 11.36
N GLY A 91 5.80 6.77 10.05
CA GLY A 91 5.66 8.02 9.29
C GLY A 91 5.61 7.74 7.80
N PHE A 92 6.00 8.71 6.98
CA PHE A 92 6.08 8.49 5.53
C PHE A 92 7.32 7.67 5.17
N LEU A 93 7.25 6.91 4.09
CA LEU A 93 8.41 6.26 3.48
C LEU A 93 9.45 7.33 3.10
N PRO A 94 10.74 7.19 3.43
CA PRO A 94 11.77 8.17 3.06
C PRO A 94 12.15 8.02 1.58
N TRP A 95 11.23 8.35 0.67
CA TRP A 95 11.33 8.07 -0.76
C TRP A 95 12.56 8.73 -1.43
N VAL A 96 12.97 9.93 -0.99
CA VAL A 96 14.18 10.59 -1.52
C VAL A 96 15.44 9.85 -1.07
N THR A 97 15.49 9.43 0.19
CA THR A 97 16.62 8.63 0.73
C THR A 97 16.75 7.29 0.00
N LEU A 98 15.62 6.69 -0.35
CA LEU A 98 15.55 5.38 -1.00
C LEU A 98 15.64 5.44 -2.53
N GLY A 99 15.53 6.64 -3.13
CA GLY A 99 15.51 6.81 -4.59
C GLY A 99 14.24 6.26 -5.24
N LEU A 100 13.10 6.36 -4.57
CA LEU A 100 11.81 5.81 -4.98
C LEU A 100 10.81 6.90 -5.40
N PRO A 101 9.77 6.54 -6.18
CA PRO A 101 8.62 7.42 -6.37
C PRO A 101 7.91 7.69 -5.03
N LYS A 102 7.35 8.89 -4.91
CA LYS A 102 6.67 9.37 -3.69
C LYS A 102 5.28 8.74 -3.48
N LEU A 103 4.55 8.49 -4.56
CA LEU A 103 3.11 8.23 -4.55
C LEU A 103 2.78 6.83 -5.05
N ASP A 104 1.69 6.28 -4.52
CA ASP A 104 1.00 5.14 -5.12
C ASP A 104 0.15 5.53 -6.33
N SER A 105 -0.45 4.54 -6.99
CA SER A 105 -1.28 4.75 -8.20
C SER A 105 -2.61 5.49 -7.94
N TRP A 106 -2.94 5.80 -6.69
CA TRP A 106 -4.08 6.63 -6.29
C TRP A 106 -3.65 8.04 -5.83
N GLY A 107 -2.35 8.32 -5.77
CA GLY A 107 -1.83 9.65 -5.44
C GLY A 107 -1.56 9.85 -3.94
N HIS A 108 -1.55 8.78 -3.15
CA HIS A 108 -1.24 8.83 -1.72
C HIS A 108 0.24 8.54 -1.47
N ILE A 109 0.81 9.18 -0.46
CA ILE A 109 2.18 8.95 -0.01
C ILE A 109 2.24 7.64 0.77
N TYR A 110 3.21 6.79 0.45
CA TYR A 110 3.45 5.55 1.19
C TYR A 110 3.79 5.83 2.66
N ARG A 111 3.19 5.03 3.54
CA ARG A 111 3.52 4.98 4.97
C ARG A 111 4.58 3.91 5.23
N TYR A 112 5.38 4.13 6.25
CA TYR A 112 6.50 3.30 6.64
C TYR A 112 6.58 3.20 8.16
N SER A 113 6.74 1.98 8.66
CA SER A 113 7.05 1.72 10.07
C SER A 113 8.28 0.85 10.19
N VAL A 114 9.15 1.17 11.15
CA VAL A 114 10.39 0.46 11.43
C VAL A 114 10.49 0.12 12.91
N THR A 115 10.99 -1.06 13.25
CA THR A 115 11.38 -1.40 14.61
C THR A 115 12.57 -0.54 15.03
N PRO A 116 12.51 0.19 16.16
CA PRO A 116 13.58 1.11 16.58
C PRO A 116 14.97 0.48 16.67
N ALA A 117 15.06 -0.78 17.11
CA ALA A 117 16.33 -1.52 17.19
C ALA A 117 17.00 -1.75 15.82
N PHE A 118 16.27 -1.61 14.72
CA PHE A 118 16.76 -1.81 13.36
C PHE A 118 17.12 -0.49 12.67
N SER A 119 16.69 0.67 13.18
CA SER A 119 16.98 1.97 12.60
C SER A 119 18.09 2.77 13.30
N ASN A 120 18.68 2.20 14.36
CA ASN A 120 19.81 2.81 15.05
C ASN A 120 21.10 2.68 14.22
N SER A 121 21.76 3.80 13.94
CA SER A 121 22.94 3.84 13.07
C SER A 121 24.27 3.61 13.78
N ARG A 122 24.27 3.49 15.10
CA ARG A 122 25.47 3.25 15.91
C ARG A 122 25.49 1.86 16.53
N VAL A 123 24.39 1.47 17.16
CA VAL A 123 24.16 0.12 17.68
C VAL A 123 23.38 -0.64 16.62
N LEU A 124 24.12 -1.24 15.67
CA LEU A 124 23.54 -1.97 14.57
C LEU A 124 22.78 -3.21 15.05
N PHE A 125 21.74 -3.60 14.32
CA PHE A 125 20.99 -4.79 14.66
C PHE A 125 21.82 -6.06 14.44
N THR A 126 21.47 -7.11 15.16
CA THR A 126 22.06 -8.45 15.02
C THR A 126 20.95 -9.48 14.77
N LEU A 127 21.33 -10.75 14.62
CA LEU A 127 20.37 -11.86 14.54
C LEU A 127 19.49 -11.97 15.81
N ALA A 128 19.98 -11.47 16.95
CA ALA A 128 19.27 -11.47 18.23
C ALA A 128 18.49 -10.18 18.50
N SER A 129 18.56 -9.17 17.62
CA SER A 129 17.84 -7.92 17.80
C SER A 129 16.34 -8.16 17.82
N ARG A 130 15.68 -7.67 18.88
CA ARG A 130 14.24 -7.81 19.06
C ARG A 130 13.48 -7.00 18.01
N ARG A 131 12.42 -7.61 17.50
CA ARG A 131 11.41 -7.02 16.62
C ARG A 131 10.13 -6.82 17.41
N ASP A 132 9.22 -6.01 16.89
CA ASP A 132 8.01 -5.60 17.60
C ASP A 132 6.82 -5.23 16.70
N ILE A 133 6.94 -5.46 15.38
CA ILE A 133 5.82 -5.32 14.46
C ILE A 133 5.20 -6.70 14.22
N ALA A 134 3.86 -6.74 14.18
CA ALA A 134 3.07 -7.90 13.80
C ALA A 134 2.14 -7.55 12.64
N VAL A 135 2.00 -8.49 11.70
CA VAL A 135 1.04 -8.40 10.59
C VAL A 135 -0.01 -9.49 10.75
N GLY A 136 -1.28 -9.09 10.79
CA GLY A 136 -2.44 -9.96 10.83
C GLY A 136 -3.13 -10.08 9.47
N THR A 137 -4.01 -11.06 9.37
CA THR A 137 -4.96 -11.24 8.27
C THR A 137 -6.26 -11.82 8.83
N ARG A 138 -7.27 -12.03 7.97
CA ARG A 138 -8.53 -12.67 8.37
C ARG A 138 -8.66 -14.03 7.73
N ASP A 139 -9.07 -15.01 8.51
CA ASP A 139 -9.41 -16.34 8.01
C ASP A 139 -10.81 -16.34 7.33
N ALA A 140 -11.22 -17.49 6.80
CA ALA A 140 -12.51 -17.65 6.14
C ALA A 140 -13.72 -17.40 7.08
N GLY A 141 -13.54 -17.52 8.39
CA GLY A 141 -14.54 -17.19 9.41
C GLY A 141 -14.54 -15.71 9.82
N GLY A 142 -13.68 -14.89 9.21
CA GLY A 142 -13.54 -13.47 9.53
C GLY A 142 -12.74 -13.19 10.81
N ARG A 143 -12.14 -14.20 11.44
CA ARG A 143 -11.35 -14.02 12.66
C ARG A 143 -9.97 -13.47 12.30
N LEU A 144 -9.48 -12.53 13.12
CA LEU A 144 -8.11 -12.03 12.99
C LEU A 144 -7.12 -13.13 13.41
N VAL A 145 -6.22 -13.46 12.49
CA VAL A 145 -5.15 -14.45 12.62
C VAL A 145 -3.81 -13.83 12.21
N GLY A 146 -2.70 -14.44 12.62
CA GLY A 146 -1.37 -13.95 12.24
C GLY A 146 -1.06 -14.24 10.77
N ALA A 147 -0.73 -13.20 10.00
CA ALA A 147 -0.03 -13.37 8.72
C ALA A 147 1.48 -13.57 8.95
N THR A 148 1.99 -13.06 10.08
CA THR A 148 3.36 -13.24 10.55
C THR A 148 3.35 -13.69 12.01
N ALA A 149 4.51 -14.13 12.52
CA ALA A 149 4.68 -14.26 13.97
C ALA A 149 4.53 -12.90 14.66
N VAL A 150 4.15 -12.93 15.94
CA VAL A 150 3.99 -11.72 16.76
C VAL A 150 5.35 -11.12 17.03
N ASN A 151 5.47 -9.78 16.91
CA ASN A 151 6.71 -9.05 17.19
C ASN A 151 7.91 -9.55 16.38
N ASP A 152 7.69 -9.87 15.10
CA ASP A 152 8.69 -10.55 14.27
C ASP A 152 9.11 -9.77 13.03
N ILE A 153 8.50 -8.61 12.77
CA ILE A 153 8.74 -7.85 11.54
C ILE A 153 9.63 -6.63 11.81
N PRO A 154 10.76 -6.45 11.08
CA PRO A 154 11.61 -5.27 11.20
C PRO A 154 11.02 -3.99 10.63
N ALA A 155 10.26 -4.08 9.53
CA ALA A 155 9.66 -2.92 8.89
C ALA A 155 8.47 -3.29 8.00
N VAL A 156 7.54 -2.33 7.85
CA VAL A 156 6.35 -2.40 6.97
C VAL A 156 6.29 -1.14 6.12
N ILE A 157 5.96 -1.31 4.84
CA ILE A 157 5.57 -0.25 3.89
C ILE A 157 4.09 -0.46 3.57
N LEU A 158 3.30 0.61 3.60
CA LEU A 158 1.85 0.60 3.42
C LEU A 158 1.43 1.66 2.39
N SER A 159 0.52 1.29 1.50
CA SER A 159 -0.33 2.19 0.72
C SER A 159 -1.73 2.19 1.33
N HIS A 160 -2.33 3.37 1.40
CA HIS A 160 -3.69 3.59 1.90
C HIS A 160 -4.78 3.32 0.85
N GLY A 161 -4.41 2.59 -0.22
CA GLY A 161 -5.32 2.12 -1.24
C GLY A 161 -6.10 3.24 -1.95
N LYS A 162 -7.27 2.86 -2.46
CA LYS A 162 -8.12 3.70 -3.29
C LYS A 162 -8.89 4.71 -2.45
N ASN A 163 -9.39 4.29 -1.30
CA ASN A 163 -10.18 5.13 -0.41
C ASN A 163 -9.33 6.16 0.31
N GLY A 164 -8.00 5.93 0.43
CA GLY A 164 -7.06 6.86 1.05
C GLY A 164 -7.29 7.05 2.55
N PHE A 165 -7.98 6.14 3.24
CA PHE A 165 -8.32 6.30 4.65
C PHE A 165 -7.04 6.47 5.50
N ALA A 166 -6.96 7.58 6.24
CA ALA A 166 -5.79 8.02 6.99
C ALA A 166 -4.51 8.23 6.15
N GLY A 167 -4.64 8.24 4.83
CA GLY A 167 -3.60 8.57 3.88
C GLY A 167 -3.37 10.08 3.78
N VAL A 168 -2.33 10.44 3.03
CA VAL A 168 -1.97 11.82 2.74
C VAL A 168 -1.67 11.92 1.26
N SER A 169 -2.26 12.90 0.58
CA SER A 169 -2.04 13.14 -0.84
C SER A 169 -0.63 13.65 -1.11
N GLY A 170 -0.23 13.69 -2.39
CA GLY A 170 1.06 14.25 -2.81
C GLY A 170 1.29 15.70 -2.39
N GLU A 171 0.23 16.46 -2.14
CA GLU A 171 0.25 17.85 -1.68
C GLU A 171 0.38 17.97 -0.15
N GLY A 172 0.40 16.85 0.57
CA GLY A 172 0.46 16.85 2.03
C GLY A 172 -0.89 17.05 2.72
N VAL A 173 -2.00 16.89 2.00
CA VAL A 173 -3.35 17.03 2.53
C VAL A 173 -3.86 15.66 2.99
N PRO A 174 -4.50 15.54 4.17
CA PRO A 174 -5.17 14.30 4.58
C PRO A 174 -6.13 13.82 3.48
N ALA A 175 -6.02 12.55 3.12
CA ALA A 175 -6.84 11.90 2.11
C ALA A 175 -7.94 11.04 2.76
N GLY A 176 -8.87 10.61 1.92
CA GLY A 176 -9.97 9.72 2.29
C GLY A 176 -11.06 10.37 3.14
N VAL A 177 -12.11 9.58 3.36
CA VAL A 177 -13.24 9.94 4.22
C VAL A 177 -13.21 9.06 5.44
N ASP A 178 -13.41 9.63 6.63
CA ASP A 178 -13.45 8.86 7.86
C ASP A 178 -14.63 7.87 7.83
N SER A 179 -14.34 6.59 8.06
CA SER A 179 -15.33 5.51 8.07
C SER A 179 -15.28 4.80 9.41
N ALA A 180 -16.44 4.78 10.10
CA ALA A 180 -16.56 4.14 11.40
C ALA A 180 -16.34 2.61 11.31
N SER A 181 -16.69 1.99 10.17
CA SER A 181 -16.63 0.55 9.92
C SER A 181 -15.25 0.00 9.57
N ASN A 182 -14.29 0.81 9.12
CA ASN A 182 -13.00 0.34 8.59
C ASN A 182 -12.00 0.01 9.71
N LEU A 183 -12.35 -0.98 10.53
CA LEU A 183 -11.59 -1.37 11.71
C LEU A 183 -10.15 -1.80 11.36
N ASP A 184 -9.96 -2.51 10.25
CA ASP A 184 -8.64 -3.00 9.83
C ASP A 184 -7.76 -1.86 9.30
N GLU A 185 -8.29 -0.97 8.46
CA GLU A 185 -7.54 0.22 7.98
C GLU A 185 -7.22 1.18 9.13
N ARG A 186 -8.11 1.27 10.14
CA ARG A 186 -7.83 2.00 11.39
C ARG A 186 -6.67 1.39 12.17
N SER A 187 -6.53 0.05 12.18
CA SER A 187 -5.36 -0.60 12.75
C SER A 187 -4.09 -0.18 12.00
N ASN A 188 -4.12 -0.19 10.66
CA ASN A 188 -2.99 0.22 9.82
C ASN A 188 -2.62 1.71 9.99
N ALA A 189 -3.61 2.56 10.22
CA ALA A 189 -3.44 3.98 10.51
C ALA A 189 -2.88 4.27 11.92
N GLY A 190 -2.87 3.27 12.81
CA GLY A 190 -2.52 3.41 14.22
C GLY A 190 -1.18 4.09 14.46
N HIS A 191 -1.16 5.06 15.38
CA HIS A 191 0.03 5.85 15.71
C HIS A 191 1.17 5.02 16.30
N ALA A 192 0.85 3.90 16.98
CA ALA A 192 1.87 3.02 17.53
C ALA A 192 2.72 2.34 16.45
N GLY A 193 2.16 2.09 15.26
CA GLY A 193 2.89 1.53 14.12
C GLY A 193 3.46 0.12 14.36
N ILE A 194 2.83 -0.68 15.23
CA ILE A 194 3.27 -2.04 15.59
C ILE A 194 2.32 -3.15 15.12
N ALA A 195 1.09 -2.81 14.74
CA ALA A 195 0.07 -3.79 14.35
C ALA A 195 -0.53 -3.38 13.01
N PHE A 196 -0.37 -4.26 12.03
CA PHE A 196 -0.90 -4.07 10.68
C PHE A 196 -1.78 -5.24 10.30
N VAL A 197 -2.69 -5.02 9.37
CA VAL A 197 -3.59 -6.02 8.79
C VAL A 197 -3.44 -5.98 7.28
N THR A 198 -3.37 -7.15 6.66
CA THR A 198 -3.42 -7.34 5.21
C THR A 198 -4.47 -8.40 4.87
N ARG A 199 -5.30 -8.15 3.86
CA ARG A 199 -6.29 -9.09 3.35
C ARG A 199 -6.75 -8.70 1.96
N HIS A 200 -7.61 -9.52 1.37
CA HIS A 200 -8.24 -9.19 0.09
C HIS A 200 -9.11 -7.92 0.22
N PRO A 201 -9.10 -7.05 -0.82
CA PRO A 201 -9.93 -5.86 -0.82
C PRO A 201 -11.42 -6.17 -0.68
N SER A 202 -12.14 -5.33 0.05
CA SER A 202 -13.59 -5.42 0.24
C SER A 202 -14.18 -4.02 0.30
N GLY A 203 -15.22 -3.76 -0.50
CA GLY A 203 -16.03 -2.54 -0.40
C GLY A 203 -17.29 -2.74 0.47
N ASP A 204 -17.41 -3.85 1.20
CA ASP A 204 -18.55 -4.13 2.07
C ASP A 204 -18.27 -3.69 3.52
N PRO A 205 -18.99 -2.67 4.04
CA PRO A 205 -18.87 -2.23 5.44
C PRO A 205 -19.23 -3.29 6.48
N ALA A 206 -20.03 -4.28 6.11
CA ALA A 206 -20.44 -5.38 6.98
C ALA A 206 -19.45 -6.55 6.97
N ALA A 207 -18.45 -6.54 6.08
CA ALA A 207 -17.40 -7.54 6.09
C ALA A 207 -16.64 -7.51 7.43
N PRO A 208 -16.14 -8.67 7.91
CA PRO A 208 -15.28 -8.68 9.08
C PRO A 208 -14.09 -7.73 8.90
N GLY A 209 -13.99 -6.71 9.77
CA GLY A 209 -12.96 -5.67 9.68
C GLY A 209 -13.30 -4.46 8.81
N GLY A 210 -14.48 -4.44 8.20
CA GLY A 210 -15.02 -3.32 7.41
C GLY A 210 -14.65 -3.33 5.94
N GLU A 211 -14.77 -2.16 5.31
CA GLU A 211 -14.18 -1.91 4.01
C GLU A 211 -12.66 -1.93 4.15
N PHE A 212 -11.96 -2.35 3.09
CA PHE A 212 -10.51 -2.47 3.10
C PHE A 212 -9.96 -2.42 1.69
N ASP A 213 -9.02 -1.54 1.43
CA ASP A 213 -8.23 -1.51 0.20
C ASP A 213 -6.73 -1.20 0.43
N ASP A 214 -6.33 -1.07 1.70
CA ASP A 214 -4.93 -0.97 2.12
C ASP A 214 -4.07 -2.11 1.55
N MET A 215 -2.89 -1.75 1.04
CA MET A 215 -1.91 -2.69 0.51
C MET A 215 -0.59 -2.52 1.25
N LEU A 216 0.08 -3.61 1.63
CA LEU A 216 1.34 -3.51 2.35
C LEU A 216 2.37 -4.54 1.88
N ALA A 217 3.64 -4.20 2.10
CA ALA A 217 4.77 -5.12 2.02
C ALA A 217 5.57 -5.02 3.32
N TRP A 218 6.11 -6.12 3.79
CA TRP A 218 6.98 -6.14 4.96
C TRP A 218 8.37 -6.66 4.62
N VAL A 219 9.35 -6.18 5.37
CA VAL A 219 10.70 -6.74 5.35
C VAL A 219 10.68 -8.06 6.12
N SER A 220 10.97 -9.18 5.47
CA SER A 220 11.14 -10.45 6.19
C SER A 220 12.48 -10.42 6.97
N PRO A 221 12.49 -10.79 8.27
CA PRO A 221 13.74 -10.86 9.02
C PRO A 221 14.72 -11.88 8.40
N ASN A 222 14.20 -13.01 7.90
CA ASN A 222 15.03 -14.06 7.30
C ASN A 222 15.72 -13.56 6.02
N ILE A 223 14.98 -12.88 5.15
CA ILE A 223 15.56 -12.31 3.91
C ILE A 223 16.59 -11.22 4.26
N LEU A 224 16.26 -10.32 5.20
CA LEU A 224 17.18 -9.28 5.65
C LEU A 224 18.47 -9.91 6.18
N TYR A 225 18.38 -10.88 7.08
CA TYR A 225 19.54 -11.53 7.68
C TYR A 225 20.39 -12.29 6.67
N THR A 226 19.78 -13.10 5.80
CA THR A 226 20.54 -13.82 4.77
C THR A 226 21.33 -12.86 3.87
N ARG A 227 20.73 -11.74 3.44
CA ARG A 227 21.42 -10.75 2.60
C ARG A 227 22.52 -10.02 3.37
N MET A 228 22.25 -9.64 4.62
CA MET A 228 23.22 -8.93 5.46
C MET A 228 24.44 -9.81 5.80
N VAL A 229 24.24 -11.10 6.07
CA VAL A 229 25.32 -12.07 6.28
C VAL A 229 26.13 -12.26 5.00
N ALA A 230 25.46 -12.40 3.84
CA ALA A 230 26.16 -12.50 2.55
C ALA A 230 27.01 -11.26 2.23
N ALA A 231 26.58 -10.08 2.68
CA ALA A 231 27.33 -8.83 2.56
C ALA A 231 28.37 -8.61 3.68
N GLN A 232 28.58 -9.58 4.57
CA GLN A 232 29.46 -9.49 5.74
C GLN A 232 29.15 -8.28 6.65
N LYS A 233 27.87 -7.90 6.73
CA LYS A 233 27.38 -6.78 7.56
C LYS A 233 26.84 -7.21 8.91
N LEU A 234 26.66 -8.52 9.13
CA LEU A 234 26.32 -9.10 10.42
C LEU A 234 27.45 -10.06 10.84
N PRO A 235 27.86 -10.05 12.11
CA PRO A 235 28.76 -11.06 12.67
C PRO A 235 28.08 -12.43 12.73
#